data_AF-A0A9E1AUQ5-F1
#
_entry.id   AF-A0A9E1AUQ5-F1
#
_cell.length_a   1.000
_cell.length_b   1.000
_cell.length_c   1.000
_cell.angle_alpha   90.00
_cell.angle_beta   90.00
_cell.angle_gamma   90.00
#
_symmetry.space_group_name_H-M   'P 1'
#
loop_
_entity.id
_entity.type
_entity.pdbx_description
1 polymer ?
#
loop_
_entity_poly.entity_id
_entity_poly.type
_entity_poly.pdbx_seq_one_letter_code
_entity_poly.pdbx_strand_id
1 'polypeptide(L)'
;MIISEVKAVREEYQKARERRWVLPCICTENLTTTEAILKAAKDYQQEHSVKNIPVIIAATCLYDHRSQIPNYTHTRDWKTGLKLFTNDIKALADENGYYRDLNVMIHLDHIQHDLDTELLEGDLSDYASILYDASGVPFEENIRKTAAFVEKRGGDILVEGACDEIVDATGNVHNELTSPQKAKEYAERTGVDLIVANLGTEHRATGKQLQYHGDVARSIKAEIGEKIVLHGTSSVTNEQVRGLFDDGVIKVNVWTALERDSAPVLFEEMIKNAVKIAGVEKVEELIAAGYLTEKAKEAVSNNIGYFTTVFRQDVIYRNMEKIVKDYFDMWYR
;
A
#
# COMPACT_ATOMS: atom_id res chain seq x y z
N MET A 1 12.52 0.28 -14.48
CA MET A 1 12.91 1.70 -14.50
C MET A 1 12.19 2.40 -13.36
N ILE A 2 12.93 3.17 -12.58
CA ILE A 2 12.36 4.04 -11.56
C ILE A 2 11.81 5.29 -12.23
N ILE A 3 10.56 5.64 -11.97
CA ILE A 3 9.90 6.85 -12.47
C ILE A 3 9.67 7.76 -11.26
N SER A 4 10.43 8.86 -11.19
CA SER A 4 10.30 9.86 -10.11
C SER A 4 10.12 11.29 -10.60
N GLU A 5 10.49 11.61 -11.84
CA GLU A 5 10.30 12.95 -12.40
C GLU A 5 8.80 13.22 -12.61
N VAL A 6 8.29 14.31 -12.04
CA VAL A 6 6.84 14.54 -11.90
C VAL A 6 6.10 14.55 -13.24
N LYS A 7 6.71 15.03 -14.33
CA LYS A 7 6.07 14.99 -15.65
C LYS A 7 5.93 13.55 -16.14
N ALA A 8 6.99 12.73 -16.02
CA ALA A 8 6.91 11.30 -16.33
C ALA A 8 5.88 10.57 -15.45
N VAL A 9 5.78 10.90 -14.16
CA VAL A 9 4.75 10.35 -13.27
C VAL A 9 3.35 10.70 -13.77
N ARG A 10 3.09 11.99 -14.08
CA ARG A 10 1.80 12.43 -14.63
C ARG A 10 1.47 11.74 -15.96
N GLU A 11 2.47 11.48 -16.80
CA GLU A 11 2.32 10.68 -18.02
C GLU A 11 1.90 9.23 -17.74
N GLU A 12 2.41 8.58 -16.69
CA GLU A 12 1.97 7.24 -16.29
C GLU A 12 0.51 7.23 -15.81
N TYR A 13 0.08 8.23 -15.02
CA TYR A 13 -1.33 8.40 -14.66
C TYR A 13 -2.22 8.68 -15.88
N GLN A 14 -1.73 9.43 -16.86
CA GLN A 14 -2.46 9.67 -18.10
C GLN A 14 -2.63 8.38 -18.92
N LYS A 15 -1.57 7.57 -19.05
CA LYS A 15 -1.65 6.25 -19.69
C LYS A 15 -2.62 5.33 -18.95
N ALA A 16 -2.64 5.38 -17.62
CA ALA A 16 -3.60 4.62 -16.81
C ALA A 16 -5.04 5.03 -17.13
N ARG A 17 -5.33 6.34 -17.26
CA ARG A 17 -6.66 6.84 -17.68
C ARG A 17 -7.07 6.34 -19.05
N GLU A 18 -6.17 6.40 -20.03
CA GLU A 18 -6.42 5.93 -21.40
C GLU A 18 -6.71 4.44 -21.46
N ARG A 19 -6.04 3.66 -20.61
CA ARG A 19 -6.25 2.21 -20.46
C ARG A 19 -7.39 1.86 -19.52
N ARG A 20 -8.01 2.84 -18.86
CA ARG A 20 -9.06 2.65 -17.85
C ARG A 20 -8.60 1.79 -16.67
N TRP A 21 -7.34 1.96 -16.29
CA TRP A 21 -6.70 1.22 -15.21
C TRP A 21 -6.82 1.96 -13.88
N VAL A 22 -6.88 1.20 -12.79
CA VAL A 22 -6.72 1.72 -11.43
C VAL A 22 -5.38 1.27 -10.88
N LEU A 23 -4.51 2.21 -10.53
CA LEU A 23 -3.14 1.92 -10.12
C LEU A 23 -3.12 1.36 -8.69
N PRO A 24 -2.68 0.09 -8.48
CA PRO A 24 -2.43 -0.42 -7.14
C PRO A 24 -1.21 0.28 -6.53
N CYS A 25 -1.41 0.92 -5.39
CA CYS A 25 -0.40 1.51 -4.54
C CYS A 25 -0.24 0.67 -3.30
N ILE A 26 0.81 -0.14 -3.29
CA ILE A 26 0.96 -1.23 -2.32
C ILE A 26 2.04 -0.88 -1.30
N CYS A 27 1.66 -0.83 -0.02
CA CYS A 27 2.65 -0.56 1.02
C CYS A 27 3.44 -1.82 1.39
N THR A 28 4.70 -1.64 1.75
CA THR A 28 5.65 -2.71 2.08
C THR A 28 6.40 -2.44 3.39
N GLU A 29 6.87 -3.48 4.07
CA GLU A 29 7.53 -3.36 5.38
C GLU A 29 9.02 -3.73 5.36
N ASN A 30 9.46 -4.49 4.35
CA ASN A 30 10.83 -4.97 4.21
C ASN A 30 11.09 -5.45 2.77
N LEU A 31 12.33 -5.89 2.51
CA LEU A 31 12.74 -6.42 1.21
C LEU A 31 11.84 -7.56 0.69
N THR A 32 11.43 -8.50 1.55
CA THR A 32 10.59 -9.64 1.15
C THR A 32 9.24 -9.18 0.62
N THR A 33 8.58 -8.25 1.31
CA THR A 33 7.27 -7.74 0.89
C THR A 33 7.40 -6.82 -0.34
N THR A 34 8.50 -6.07 -0.45
CA THR A 34 8.81 -5.24 -1.62
C THR A 34 8.98 -6.10 -2.88
N GLU A 35 9.75 -7.17 -2.75
CA GLU A 35 10.00 -8.07 -3.87
C GLU A 35 8.75 -8.85 -4.28
N ALA A 36 7.88 -9.23 -3.33
CA ALA A 36 6.61 -9.87 -3.64
C ALA A 36 5.71 -8.99 -4.55
N ILE A 37 5.70 -7.67 -4.30
CA ILE A 37 4.96 -6.70 -5.12
C ILE A 37 5.55 -6.62 -6.54
N LEU A 38 6.87 -6.46 -6.64
CA LEU A 38 7.58 -6.39 -7.93
C LEU A 38 7.42 -7.68 -8.73
N LYS A 39 7.47 -8.83 -8.06
CA LYS A 39 7.25 -10.14 -8.68
C LYS A 39 5.84 -10.29 -9.22
N ALA A 40 4.82 -9.93 -8.43
CA ALA A 40 3.43 -9.97 -8.88
C ALA A 40 3.20 -9.11 -10.13
N ALA A 41 3.79 -7.90 -10.14
CA ALA A 41 3.78 -7.03 -11.31
C ALA A 41 4.48 -7.69 -12.52
N LYS A 42 5.68 -8.25 -12.32
CA LYS A 42 6.43 -8.93 -13.39
C LYS A 42 5.64 -10.10 -13.99
N ASP A 43 4.97 -10.89 -13.16
CA ASP A 43 4.15 -12.02 -13.60
C ASP A 43 2.94 -11.56 -14.40
N TYR A 44 2.23 -10.53 -13.92
CA TYR A 44 1.13 -9.92 -14.66
C TYR A 44 1.57 -9.48 -16.05
N GLN A 45 2.70 -8.79 -16.13
CA GLN A 45 3.31 -8.34 -17.40
C GLN A 45 3.63 -9.51 -18.33
N GLN A 46 4.18 -10.60 -17.82
CA GLN A 46 4.51 -11.78 -18.62
C GLN A 46 3.25 -12.49 -19.13
N GLU A 47 2.26 -12.70 -18.26
CA GLU A 47 1.00 -13.37 -18.58
C GLU A 47 0.20 -12.60 -19.64
N HIS A 48 0.14 -11.28 -19.52
CA HIS A 48 -0.68 -10.42 -20.40
C HIS A 48 0.12 -9.81 -21.56
N SER A 49 1.42 -10.11 -21.67
CA SER A 49 2.32 -9.55 -22.70
C SER A 49 2.33 -8.02 -22.75
N VAL A 50 2.11 -7.36 -21.61
CA VAL A 50 2.14 -5.90 -21.49
C VAL A 50 3.50 -5.46 -20.97
N LYS A 51 4.17 -4.56 -21.67
CA LYS A 51 5.48 -4.03 -21.25
C LYS A 51 5.33 -2.83 -20.33
N ASN A 52 6.35 -2.64 -19.48
CA ASN A 52 6.52 -1.43 -18.67
C ASN A 52 5.28 -1.13 -17.84
N ILE A 53 4.70 -2.16 -17.22
CA ILE A 53 3.50 -1.91 -16.41
C ILE A 53 3.86 -1.00 -15.22
N PRO A 54 3.02 -0.02 -14.90
CA PRO A 54 3.22 0.80 -13.72
C PRO A 54 3.00 -0.06 -12.47
N VAL A 55 3.80 0.19 -11.45
CA VAL A 55 3.59 -0.34 -10.10
C VAL A 55 3.99 0.72 -9.09
N ILE A 56 3.14 0.97 -8.10
CA ILE A 56 3.42 1.94 -7.05
C ILE A 56 3.74 1.19 -5.77
N ILE A 57 4.96 1.38 -5.26
CA ILE A 57 5.40 0.82 -3.98
C ILE A 57 5.41 1.94 -2.96
N ALA A 58 4.76 1.70 -1.82
CA ALA A 58 4.52 2.72 -0.82
C ALA A 58 5.08 2.37 0.56
N ALA A 59 5.30 3.39 1.36
CA ALA A 59 5.51 3.24 2.79
C ALA A 59 5.09 4.51 3.54
N THR A 60 4.54 4.32 4.73
CA THR A 60 4.32 5.39 5.71
C THR A 60 5.60 5.76 6.45
N CYS A 61 5.80 7.04 6.78
CA CYS A 61 6.95 7.48 7.58
C CYS A 61 6.66 7.53 9.09
N LEU A 62 6.40 8.70 9.67
CA LEU A 62 6.12 8.89 11.09
C LEU A 62 4.63 8.88 11.42
N TYR A 63 3.82 8.21 10.59
CA TYR A 63 2.40 7.98 10.88
C TYR A 63 2.27 7.09 12.12
N ASP A 64 1.74 7.64 13.22
CA ASP A 64 1.67 6.99 14.54
C ASP A 64 0.91 5.65 14.53
N HIS A 65 -0.06 5.60 13.64
CA HIS A 65 -0.94 4.50 13.39
C HIS A 65 -0.22 3.27 12.79
N ARG A 66 0.75 3.50 11.90
CA ARG A 66 1.68 2.48 11.39
C ARG A 66 2.90 3.17 10.82
N SER A 67 4.05 3.00 11.45
CA SER A 67 5.30 3.64 11.00
C SER A 67 6.20 2.64 10.26
N GLN A 68 5.89 2.34 9.00
CA GLN A 68 6.63 1.32 8.21
C GLN A 68 8.10 1.66 8.03
N ILE A 69 8.44 2.92 7.72
CA ILE A 69 9.83 3.34 7.51
C ILE A 69 10.70 3.18 8.77
N PRO A 70 10.30 3.66 9.97
CA PRO A 70 10.99 3.29 11.22
C PRO A 70 11.05 1.78 11.44
N ASN A 71 10.03 1.04 11.01
CA ASN A 71 10.00 -0.41 11.18
C ASN A 71 10.93 -1.18 10.23
N TYR A 72 11.45 -0.54 9.19
CA TYR A 72 12.35 -1.14 8.19
C TYR A 72 13.67 -1.63 8.81
N THR A 73 14.09 -1.06 9.95
CA THR A 73 15.26 -1.49 10.70
C THR A 73 14.97 -1.62 12.20
N HIS A 74 15.84 -2.33 12.91
CA HIS A 74 15.78 -2.40 14.37
C HIS A 74 16.28 -1.12 15.07
N THR A 75 16.97 -0.21 14.37
CA THR A 75 17.38 1.07 14.97
C THR A 75 16.21 2.03 15.15
N ARG A 76 15.11 1.81 14.42
CA ARG A 76 13.92 2.68 14.38
C ARG A 76 14.21 4.12 13.92
N ASP A 77 15.40 4.34 13.38
CA ASP A 77 15.77 5.61 12.78
C ASP A 77 15.14 5.73 11.39
N TRP A 78 14.18 6.64 11.26
CA TRP A 78 13.39 6.78 10.03
C TRP A 78 14.27 7.16 8.84
N LYS A 79 15.37 7.92 9.04
CA LYS A 79 16.29 8.31 7.96
C LYS A 79 17.01 7.10 7.39
N THR A 80 17.53 6.24 8.26
CA THR A 80 18.16 4.97 7.86
C THR A 80 17.14 4.05 7.21
N GLY A 81 15.94 3.93 7.79
CA GLY A 81 14.86 3.13 7.22
C GLY A 81 14.46 3.58 5.82
N LEU A 82 14.28 4.89 5.62
CA LEU A 82 13.89 5.49 4.35
C LEU A 82 14.97 5.27 3.29
N LYS A 83 16.24 5.44 3.67
CA LYS A 83 17.37 5.17 2.80
C LYS A 83 17.39 3.70 2.32
N LEU A 84 17.14 2.75 3.22
CA LEU A 84 17.14 1.33 2.86
C LEU A 84 15.93 0.97 2.01
N PHE A 85 14.73 1.44 2.37
CA PHE A 85 13.52 1.27 1.57
C PHE A 85 13.71 1.75 0.12
N THR A 86 14.21 2.98 -0.06
CA THR A 86 14.44 3.55 -1.38
C THR A 86 15.55 2.81 -2.14
N ASN A 87 16.65 2.45 -1.47
CA ASN A 87 17.77 1.76 -2.13
C ASN A 87 17.44 0.32 -2.51
N ASP A 88 16.66 -0.40 -1.71
CA ASP A 88 16.23 -1.76 -2.04
C ASP A 88 15.38 -1.75 -3.31
N ILE A 89 14.44 -0.80 -3.44
CA ILE A 89 13.62 -0.64 -4.65
C ILE A 89 14.51 -0.30 -5.86
N LYS A 90 15.44 0.64 -5.71
CA LYS A 90 16.37 1.02 -6.78
C LYS A 90 17.23 -0.16 -7.24
N ALA A 91 17.85 -0.88 -6.30
CA ALA A 91 18.68 -2.04 -6.61
C ALA A 91 17.90 -3.14 -7.36
N LEU A 92 16.60 -3.28 -7.08
CA LEU A 92 15.74 -4.25 -7.72
C LEU A 92 15.20 -3.80 -9.09
N ALA A 93 14.98 -2.50 -9.31
CA ALA A 93 14.21 -1.99 -10.45
C ALA A 93 14.86 -0.88 -11.30
N ASP A 94 16.11 -0.50 -11.01
CA ASP A 94 16.92 0.35 -11.90
C ASP A 94 17.27 -0.36 -13.22
N GLU A 95 18.11 0.24 -14.05
CA GLU A 95 18.51 -0.30 -15.36
C GLU A 95 19.25 -1.66 -15.31
N ASN A 96 19.86 -1.98 -14.17
CA ASN A 96 20.63 -3.21 -13.94
C ASN A 96 19.87 -4.22 -13.06
N GLY A 97 18.80 -3.78 -12.40
CA GLY A 97 17.96 -4.60 -11.54
C GLY A 97 17.17 -5.70 -12.26
N TYR A 98 16.78 -6.72 -11.52
CA TYR A 98 16.00 -7.86 -12.04
C TYR A 98 14.62 -7.43 -12.58
N TYR A 99 14.03 -6.39 -11.98
CA TYR A 99 12.72 -5.85 -12.32
C TYR A 99 12.77 -4.62 -13.22
N ARG A 100 13.88 -4.41 -13.95
CA ARG A 100 14.12 -3.24 -14.80
C ARG A 100 13.06 -2.95 -15.87
N ASP A 101 12.31 -3.97 -16.30
CA ASP A 101 11.26 -3.83 -17.33
C ASP A 101 9.89 -3.39 -16.77
N LEU A 102 9.81 -3.02 -15.49
CA LEU A 102 8.63 -2.42 -14.87
C LEU A 102 8.78 -0.90 -14.79
N ASN A 103 7.66 -0.16 -14.76
CA ASN A 103 7.64 1.26 -14.43
C ASN A 103 7.36 1.42 -12.94
N VAL A 104 8.40 1.47 -12.12
CA VAL A 104 8.27 1.50 -10.66
C VAL A 104 8.21 2.95 -10.18
N MET A 105 7.15 3.28 -9.47
CA MET A 105 6.94 4.57 -8.80
C MET A 105 7.01 4.37 -7.29
N ILE A 106 7.74 5.23 -6.57
CA ILE A 106 7.80 5.19 -5.11
C ILE A 106 6.85 6.24 -4.55
N HIS A 107 5.95 5.83 -3.65
CA HIS A 107 4.98 6.69 -3.01
C HIS A 107 5.25 6.82 -1.51
N LEU A 108 5.21 8.05 -1.00
CA LEU A 108 5.26 8.33 0.42
C LEU A 108 3.83 8.45 0.94
N ASP A 109 3.37 7.47 1.72
CA ASP A 109 1.97 7.37 2.16
C ASP A 109 1.78 8.04 3.54
N HIS A 110 0.64 8.69 3.75
CA HIS A 110 0.27 9.36 5.01
C HIS A 110 1.40 10.23 5.63
N ILE A 111 2.11 11.02 4.83
CA ILE A 111 3.17 11.90 5.35
C ILE A 111 2.51 13.05 6.09
N GLN A 112 2.65 13.03 7.41
CA GLN A 112 1.93 13.92 8.30
C GLN A 112 2.51 15.34 8.21
N HIS A 113 1.62 16.32 8.08
CA HIS A 113 2.01 17.71 7.90
C HIS A 113 2.88 18.29 9.03
N ASP A 114 2.86 17.69 10.21
CA ASP A 114 3.55 18.12 11.43
C ASP A 114 4.67 17.15 11.84
N LEU A 115 4.41 15.85 11.94
CA LEU A 115 5.39 14.86 12.38
C LEU A 115 6.52 14.67 11.36
N ASP A 116 6.22 14.74 10.07
CA ASP A 116 7.17 14.48 8.98
C ASP A 116 7.79 15.76 8.40
N THR A 117 7.78 16.88 9.14
CA THR A 117 8.28 18.18 8.66
C THR A 117 9.70 18.10 8.08
N GLU A 118 10.61 17.37 8.74
CA GLU A 118 11.99 17.21 8.26
C GLU A 118 12.07 16.47 6.91
N LEU A 119 11.22 15.45 6.71
CA LEU A 119 11.11 14.74 5.43
C LEU A 119 10.53 15.64 4.34
N LEU A 120 9.46 16.39 4.66
CA LEU A 120 8.79 17.31 3.74
C LEU A 120 9.71 18.44 3.25
N GLU A 121 10.66 18.86 4.08
CA GLU A 121 11.70 19.85 3.76
C GLU A 121 12.92 19.25 3.04
N GLY A 122 13.09 17.93 3.07
CA GLY A 122 14.23 17.21 2.50
C GLY A 122 14.23 17.05 0.98
N ASP A 123 15.11 16.21 0.46
CA ASP A 123 15.12 15.85 -0.96
C ASP A 123 14.05 14.80 -1.25
N LEU A 124 13.18 15.09 -2.21
CA LEU A 124 12.08 14.21 -2.63
C LEU A 124 12.27 13.63 -4.05
N SER A 125 13.43 13.85 -4.68
CA SER A 125 13.69 13.49 -6.09
C SER A 125 13.64 11.99 -6.40
N ASP A 126 13.68 11.15 -5.36
CA ASP A 126 13.55 9.70 -5.46
C ASP A 126 12.10 9.21 -5.47
N TYR A 127 11.14 10.06 -5.11
CA TYR A 127 9.74 9.69 -4.94
C TYR A 127 8.90 10.23 -6.09
N ALA A 128 8.02 9.38 -6.60
CA ALA A 128 7.08 9.72 -7.66
C ALA A 128 5.92 10.57 -7.16
N SER A 129 5.46 10.26 -5.95
CA SER A 129 4.26 10.88 -5.37
C SER A 129 4.31 10.87 -3.85
N ILE A 130 3.54 11.76 -3.25
CA ILE A 130 3.40 11.88 -1.80
C ILE A 130 1.94 12.14 -1.46
N LEU A 131 1.41 11.43 -0.45
CA LEU A 131 0.21 11.85 0.26
C LEU A 131 0.62 12.83 1.35
N TYR A 132 0.38 14.12 1.10
CA TYR A 132 0.49 15.16 2.12
C TYR A 132 -0.76 15.12 2.98
N ASP A 133 -0.62 14.58 4.18
CA ASP A 133 -1.76 14.32 5.06
C ASP A 133 -1.92 15.43 6.09
N ALA A 134 -2.89 16.29 5.82
CA ALA A 134 -3.41 17.29 6.74
C ALA A 134 -4.88 17.02 7.11
N SER A 135 -5.33 15.77 6.98
CA SER A 135 -6.74 15.43 7.21
C SER A 135 -7.19 15.52 8.68
N GLY A 136 -6.26 15.40 9.63
CA GLY A 136 -6.53 15.53 11.06
C GLY A 136 -6.77 16.96 11.56
N VAL A 137 -6.54 17.99 10.73
CA VAL A 137 -6.85 19.39 11.08
C VAL A 137 -8.17 19.84 10.44
N PRO A 138 -8.83 20.90 10.95
CA PRO A 138 -10.08 21.40 10.37
C PRO A 138 -9.95 21.69 8.87
N PHE A 139 -11.03 21.46 8.11
CA PHE A 139 -11.04 21.50 6.63
C PHE A 139 -10.37 22.74 6.01
N GLU A 140 -10.63 23.94 6.54
CA GLU A 140 -9.99 25.18 6.08
C GLU A 140 -8.48 25.20 6.29
N GLU A 141 -8.01 24.70 7.44
CA GLU A 141 -6.59 24.61 7.75
C GLU A 141 -5.93 23.50 6.91
N ASN A 142 -6.63 22.39 6.66
CA ASN A 142 -6.18 21.34 5.74
C ASN A 142 -5.96 21.93 4.33
N ILE A 143 -6.94 22.66 3.78
CA ILE A 143 -6.80 23.33 2.48
C ILE A 143 -5.60 24.28 2.49
N ARG A 144 -5.47 25.13 3.52
CA ARG A 144 -4.39 26.11 3.60
C ARG A 144 -3.01 25.46 3.62
N LYS A 145 -2.82 24.42 4.43
CA LYS A 145 -1.55 23.69 4.54
C LYS A 145 -1.22 22.95 3.24
N THR A 146 -2.20 22.23 2.70
CA THR A 146 -2.03 21.43 1.47
C THR A 146 -1.75 22.33 0.27
N ALA A 147 -2.46 23.45 0.12
CA ALA A 147 -2.20 24.43 -0.94
C ALA A 147 -0.77 25.00 -0.87
N ALA A 148 -0.30 25.34 0.34
CA ALA A 148 1.06 25.83 0.54
C ALA A 148 2.12 24.76 0.19
N PHE A 149 1.84 23.49 0.48
CA PHE A 149 2.71 22.39 0.07
C PHE A 149 2.72 22.20 -1.45
N VAL A 150 1.55 22.21 -2.10
CA VAL A 150 1.42 22.13 -3.57
C VAL A 150 2.14 23.30 -4.26
N GLU A 151 1.97 24.53 -3.78
CA GLU A 151 2.69 25.69 -4.32
C GLU A 151 4.21 25.51 -4.25
N LYS A 152 4.71 24.97 -3.13
CA LYS A 152 6.14 24.75 -2.91
C LYS A 152 6.69 23.55 -3.69
N ARG A 153 5.91 22.47 -3.88
CA ARG A 153 6.41 21.14 -4.26
C ARG A 153 5.73 20.49 -5.47
N GLY A 154 4.59 20.99 -5.94
CA GLY A 154 3.82 20.38 -7.03
C GLY A 154 4.54 20.37 -8.38
N GLY A 155 5.65 21.13 -8.50
CA GLY A 155 6.57 21.08 -9.64
C GLY A 155 7.66 20.00 -9.54
N ASP A 156 7.86 19.41 -8.35
CA ASP A 156 8.90 18.42 -8.07
C ASP A 156 8.32 17.00 -7.91
N ILE A 157 7.10 16.89 -7.36
CA ILE A 157 6.46 15.62 -6.99
C ILE A 157 4.95 15.67 -7.24
N LEU A 158 4.34 14.52 -7.56
CA LEU A 158 2.89 14.41 -7.66
C LEU A 158 2.28 14.45 -6.25
N VAL A 159 1.33 15.35 -6.01
CA VAL A 159 0.76 15.55 -4.68
C VAL A 159 -0.64 14.96 -4.60
N GLU A 160 -0.83 14.06 -3.63
CA GLU A 160 -2.14 13.61 -3.17
C GLU A 160 -2.48 14.36 -1.88
N GLY A 161 -3.71 14.84 -1.77
CA GLY A 161 -4.23 15.45 -0.54
C GLY A 161 -5.38 14.64 0.02
N ALA A 162 -5.41 14.47 1.34
CA ALA A 162 -6.54 13.86 2.02
C ALA A 162 -7.61 14.90 2.37
N CYS A 163 -8.74 14.87 1.65
CA CYS A 163 -9.87 15.78 1.88
C CYS A 163 -10.54 15.52 3.24
N ASP A 164 -10.55 14.26 3.65
CA ASP A 164 -11.16 13.77 4.88
C ASP A 164 -10.24 12.75 5.55
N GLU A 165 -10.31 12.67 6.88
CA GLU A 165 -9.62 11.64 7.64
C GLU A 165 -10.36 10.30 7.44
N ILE A 166 -9.61 9.29 6.99
CA ILE A 166 -10.12 7.92 6.89
C ILE A 166 -9.89 7.25 8.24
N VAL A 167 -10.98 7.00 8.95
CA VAL A 167 -10.92 6.45 10.31
C VAL A 167 -10.54 4.98 10.33
N ASP A 168 -10.02 4.55 11.48
CA ASP A 168 -9.75 3.16 11.77
C ASP A 168 -11.01 2.37 12.11
N ALA A 169 -11.00 1.09 11.73
CA ALA A 169 -12.00 0.10 12.11
C ALA A 169 -12.02 -0.24 13.62
N THR A 170 -11.46 0.62 14.48
CA THR A 170 -11.36 0.46 15.94
C THR A 170 -12.38 1.32 16.72
N GLY A 171 -13.21 2.12 16.04
CA GLY A 171 -14.08 3.11 16.68
C GLY A 171 -15.57 2.99 16.38
N ASN A 172 -16.40 3.59 17.24
CA ASN A 172 -17.84 3.84 17.03
C ASN A 172 -18.11 5.12 16.19
N VAL A 173 -17.06 5.71 15.60
CA VAL A 173 -17.11 6.98 14.90
C VAL A 173 -17.00 6.68 13.42
N HIS A 174 -18.11 6.81 12.69
CA HIS A 174 -18.09 6.82 11.23
C HIS A 174 -18.00 8.27 10.78
N ASN A 175 -16.93 8.64 10.08
CA ASN A 175 -16.85 9.95 9.44
C ASN A 175 -17.87 10.02 8.29
N GLU A 176 -18.46 11.19 8.11
CA GLU A 176 -19.35 11.44 6.97
C GLU A 176 -18.60 11.21 5.64
N LEU A 177 -19.32 10.68 4.66
CA LEU A 177 -18.78 10.51 3.31
C LEU A 177 -18.41 11.88 2.73
N THR A 178 -17.32 11.94 1.96
CA THR A 178 -16.94 13.18 1.28
C THR A 178 -18.03 13.57 0.28
N SER A 179 -18.57 14.77 0.39
CA SER A 179 -19.55 15.27 -0.58
C SER A 179 -18.86 15.73 -1.88
N PRO A 180 -19.54 15.69 -3.04
CA PRO A 180 -19.01 16.20 -4.30
C PRO A 180 -18.54 17.65 -4.22
N GLN A 181 -19.31 18.52 -3.56
CA GLN A 181 -18.98 19.93 -3.39
C GLN A 181 -17.73 20.12 -2.52
N LYS A 182 -17.60 19.34 -1.45
CA LYS A 182 -16.41 19.38 -0.59
C LYS A 182 -15.17 18.91 -1.35
N ALA A 183 -15.26 17.82 -2.10
CA ALA A 183 -14.16 17.32 -2.92
C ALA A 183 -13.74 18.32 -4.01
N LYS A 184 -14.72 18.97 -4.66
CA LYS A 184 -14.47 20.04 -5.65
C LYS A 184 -13.74 21.22 -5.02
N GLU A 185 -14.27 21.74 -3.93
CA GLU A 185 -13.68 22.87 -3.22
C GLU A 185 -12.25 22.56 -2.78
N TYR A 186 -12.03 21.37 -2.23
CA TYR A 186 -10.69 20.91 -1.85
C TYR A 186 -9.76 20.85 -3.06
N ALA A 187 -10.19 20.25 -4.17
CA ALA A 187 -9.39 20.15 -5.40
C ALA A 187 -8.99 21.53 -5.95
N GLU A 188 -9.95 22.44 -6.07
CA GLU A 188 -9.76 23.76 -6.67
C GLU A 188 -8.86 24.65 -5.81
N ARG A 189 -9.04 24.61 -4.48
CA ARG A 189 -8.31 25.48 -3.55
C ARG A 189 -6.93 24.97 -3.19
N THR A 190 -6.69 23.66 -3.26
CA THR A 190 -5.37 23.08 -2.95
C THR A 190 -4.50 22.88 -4.19
N GLY A 191 -5.10 22.64 -5.36
CA GLY A 191 -4.36 22.34 -6.58
C GLY A 191 -3.72 20.95 -6.62
N VAL A 192 -4.12 20.03 -5.73
CA VAL A 192 -3.59 18.66 -5.70
C VAL A 192 -3.84 17.91 -7.02
N ASP A 193 -2.94 16.97 -7.33
CA ASP A 193 -3.07 16.10 -8.50
C ASP A 193 -4.18 15.07 -8.27
N LEU A 194 -4.26 14.52 -7.04
CA LEU A 194 -5.20 13.47 -6.64
C LEU A 194 -5.80 13.74 -5.25
N ILE A 195 -7.00 13.19 -5.01
CA ILE A 195 -7.73 13.38 -3.75
C ILE A 195 -8.06 12.04 -3.10
N VAL A 196 -7.69 11.90 -1.83
CA VAL A 196 -8.24 10.86 -0.97
C VAL A 196 -9.59 11.34 -0.43
N ALA A 197 -10.65 10.59 -0.73
CA ALA A 197 -12.02 10.86 -0.29
C ALA A 197 -12.53 9.73 0.59
N ASN A 198 -13.34 10.06 1.60
CA ASN A 198 -14.06 9.08 2.39
C ASN A 198 -15.27 8.53 1.62
N LEU A 199 -15.18 7.25 1.25
CA LEU A 199 -16.18 6.53 0.45
C LEU A 199 -16.76 5.31 1.20
N GLY A 200 -16.73 5.35 2.54
CA GLY A 200 -17.29 4.32 3.44
C GLY A 200 -16.34 3.17 3.74
N THR A 201 -15.08 3.33 3.38
CA THR A 201 -13.99 2.38 3.65
C THR A 201 -13.16 2.84 4.84
N GLU A 202 -12.68 1.91 5.64
CA GLU A 202 -11.86 2.19 6.84
C GLU A 202 -10.49 1.53 6.73
N HIS A 203 -9.50 2.10 7.43
CA HIS A 203 -8.17 1.50 7.54
C HIS A 203 -8.17 0.33 8.51
N ARG A 204 -7.20 -0.58 8.32
CA ARG A 204 -6.86 -1.66 9.29
C ARG A 204 -8.01 -2.60 9.67
N ALA A 205 -9.03 -2.70 8.82
CA ALA A 205 -10.16 -3.59 9.07
C ALA A 205 -9.75 -5.07 9.15
N THR A 206 -10.14 -5.71 10.25
CA THR A 206 -9.94 -7.15 10.50
C THR A 206 -10.92 -8.03 9.73
N GLY A 207 -11.91 -7.43 9.06
CA GLY A 207 -12.89 -8.11 8.21
C GLY A 207 -13.34 -7.23 7.04
N LYS A 208 -14.15 -7.82 6.15
CA LYS A 208 -14.67 -7.20 4.92
C LYS A 208 -16.17 -6.89 5.02
N GLN A 209 -16.56 -6.15 6.06
CA GLN A 209 -17.98 -5.95 6.43
C GLN A 209 -18.55 -4.59 6.02
N LEU A 210 -17.72 -3.67 5.54
CA LEU A 210 -18.16 -2.33 5.17
C LEU A 210 -18.70 -2.29 3.74
N GLN A 211 -19.30 -1.14 3.41
CA GLN A 211 -19.87 -0.85 2.12
C GLN A 211 -19.12 0.30 1.44
N TYR A 212 -18.63 0.03 0.24
CA TYR A 212 -18.09 1.06 -0.65
C TYR A 212 -19.24 1.81 -1.35
N HIS A 213 -19.20 3.14 -1.33
CA HIS A 213 -20.21 4.02 -1.93
C HIS A 213 -19.79 4.54 -3.32
N GLY A 214 -19.84 3.66 -4.33
CA GLY A 214 -19.49 4.02 -5.71
C GLY A 214 -20.39 5.07 -6.36
N ASP A 215 -21.64 5.21 -5.90
CA ASP A 215 -22.55 6.30 -6.31
C ASP A 215 -22.07 7.68 -5.87
N VAL A 216 -21.54 7.78 -4.65
CA VAL A 216 -20.89 8.99 -4.14
C VAL A 216 -19.61 9.27 -4.92
N ALA A 217 -18.80 8.24 -5.18
CA ALA A 217 -17.58 8.36 -5.98
C ALA A 217 -17.86 8.91 -7.39
N ARG A 218 -18.87 8.38 -8.10
CA ARG A 218 -19.31 8.90 -9.41
C ARG A 218 -19.78 10.35 -9.33
N SER A 219 -20.42 10.74 -8.23
CA SER A 219 -20.85 12.12 -8.02
C SER A 219 -19.65 13.06 -7.81
N ILE A 220 -18.61 12.61 -7.09
CA ILE A 220 -17.34 13.34 -6.97
C ILE A 220 -16.62 13.42 -8.33
N LYS A 221 -16.54 12.31 -9.07
CA LYS A 221 -15.96 12.25 -10.42
C LYS A 221 -16.57 13.28 -11.36
N ALA A 222 -17.89 13.52 -11.28
CA ALA A 222 -18.56 14.52 -12.11
C ALA A 222 -18.03 15.95 -11.87
N GLU A 223 -17.49 16.24 -10.68
CA GLU A 223 -16.92 17.55 -10.34
C GLU A 223 -15.42 17.65 -10.59
N ILE A 224 -14.65 16.57 -10.37
CA ILE A 224 -13.17 16.62 -10.37
C ILE A 224 -12.47 15.69 -11.39
N GLY A 225 -13.23 14.89 -12.13
CA GLY A 225 -12.71 13.87 -13.06
C GLY A 225 -12.11 12.63 -12.36
N GLU A 226 -11.29 11.87 -13.09
CA GLU A 226 -10.59 10.68 -12.57
C GLU A 226 -9.36 11.05 -11.72
N LYS A 227 -9.62 11.60 -10.52
CA LYS A 227 -8.61 12.03 -9.54
C LYS A 227 -8.72 11.34 -8.19
N ILE A 228 -9.69 10.43 -8.01
CA ILE A 228 -9.97 9.85 -6.70
C ILE A 228 -8.93 8.78 -6.36
N VAL A 229 -8.42 8.83 -5.14
CA VAL A 229 -7.62 7.76 -4.51
C VAL A 229 -8.49 7.10 -3.45
N LEU A 230 -8.61 5.78 -3.53
CA LEU A 230 -9.36 5.01 -2.53
C LEU A 230 -8.40 4.38 -1.52
N HIS A 231 -8.65 4.62 -0.23
CA HIS A 231 -7.95 3.96 0.87
C HIS A 231 -8.83 2.90 1.51
N GLY A 232 -8.29 2.10 2.42
CA GLY A 232 -9.09 1.24 3.29
C GLY A 232 -9.84 0.10 2.58
N THR A 233 -9.43 -0.29 1.36
CA THR A 233 -10.12 -1.35 0.59
C THR A 233 -10.09 -2.72 1.25
N SER A 234 -9.23 -2.92 2.26
CA SER A 234 -9.25 -4.12 3.11
C SER A 234 -10.55 -4.31 3.89
N SER A 235 -11.34 -3.25 4.08
CA SER A 235 -12.62 -3.26 4.81
C SER A 235 -13.82 -3.71 3.96
N VAL A 236 -13.63 -3.89 2.65
CA VAL A 236 -14.68 -4.25 1.69
C VAL A 236 -14.29 -5.48 0.85
N THR A 237 -15.27 -6.05 0.14
CA THR A 237 -15.03 -7.23 -0.72
C THR A 237 -14.44 -6.83 -2.06
N ASN A 238 -13.64 -7.72 -2.68
CA ASN A 238 -13.06 -7.50 -4.00
C ASN A 238 -14.13 -7.26 -5.08
N GLU A 239 -15.35 -7.76 -4.87
CA GLU A 239 -16.48 -7.52 -5.77
C GLU A 239 -16.92 -6.05 -5.76
N GLN A 240 -16.98 -5.42 -4.58
CA GLN A 240 -17.36 -4.01 -4.44
C GLN A 240 -16.35 -3.06 -5.14
N VAL A 241 -15.07 -3.44 -5.18
CA VAL A 241 -13.98 -2.61 -5.69
C VAL A 241 -13.46 -3.05 -7.07
N ARG A 242 -14.22 -3.86 -7.81
CA ARG A 242 -13.80 -4.32 -9.14
C ARG A 242 -13.93 -3.25 -10.23
N GLY A 243 -14.96 -2.41 -10.14
CA GLY A 243 -15.34 -1.42 -11.16
C GLY A 243 -14.85 0.01 -10.91
N LEU A 244 -13.80 0.17 -10.11
CA LEU A 244 -13.40 1.46 -9.53
C LEU A 244 -13.08 2.58 -10.54
N PHE A 245 -12.56 2.25 -11.73
CA PHE A 245 -12.23 3.26 -12.73
C PHE A 245 -13.46 4.04 -13.21
N ASP A 246 -14.58 3.34 -13.41
CA ASP A 246 -15.82 3.97 -13.85
C ASP A 246 -16.38 4.92 -12.80
N ASP A 247 -16.07 4.65 -11.53
CA ASP A 247 -16.40 5.48 -10.37
C ASP A 247 -15.47 6.69 -10.20
N GLY A 248 -14.40 6.79 -10.99
CA GLY A 248 -13.46 7.93 -11.00
C GLY A 248 -12.22 7.71 -10.13
N VAL A 249 -12.06 6.51 -9.58
CA VAL A 249 -10.88 6.11 -8.82
C VAL A 249 -9.77 5.74 -9.79
N ILE A 250 -8.61 6.38 -9.64
CA ILE A 250 -7.42 6.17 -10.48
C ILE A 250 -6.29 5.45 -9.73
N LYS A 251 -6.34 5.43 -8.40
CA LYS A 251 -5.36 4.80 -7.52
C LYS A 251 -6.02 4.19 -6.30
N VAL A 252 -5.49 3.08 -5.81
CA VAL A 252 -5.94 2.44 -4.56
C VAL A 252 -4.75 2.17 -3.66
N ASN A 253 -4.78 2.65 -2.42
CA ASN A 253 -3.78 2.34 -1.40
C ASN A 253 -4.16 1.04 -0.68
N VAL A 254 -3.23 0.08 -0.66
CA VAL A 254 -3.44 -1.25 -0.08
C VAL A 254 -2.26 -1.61 0.83
N TRP A 255 -2.59 -2.02 2.06
CA TRP A 255 -1.61 -2.59 2.99
C TRP A 255 -2.22 -3.70 3.83
N THR A 256 -3.21 -3.37 4.67
CA THR A 256 -3.81 -4.28 5.66
C THR A 256 -4.20 -5.64 5.09
N ALA A 257 -4.75 -5.70 3.87
CA ALA A 257 -5.13 -6.96 3.24
C ALA A 257 -3.94 -7.91 3.04
N LEU A 258 -2.75 -7.38 2.72
CA LEU A 258 -1.55 -8.20 2.56
C LEU A 258 -1.18 -8.89 3.87
N GLU A 259 -1.01 -8.12 4.95
CA GLU A 259 -0.61 -8.64 6.25
C GLU A 259 -1.68 -9.55 6.87
N ARG A 260 -2.94 -9.11 6.87
CA ARG A 260 -4.07 -9.84 7.45
C ARG A 260 -4.29 -11.17 6.74
N ASP A 261 -4.14 -11.22 5.42
CA ASP A 261 -4.44 -12.42 4.64
C ASP A 261 -3.20 -13.34 4.51
N SER A 262 -1.97 -12.84 4.75
CA SER A 262 -0.75 -13.67 4.81
C SER A 262 -0.42 -14.27 6.17
N ALA A 263 -0.74 -13.59 7.27
CA ALA A 263 -0.42 -14.08 8.60
C ALA A 263 -1.08 -15.44 8.93
N PRO A 264 -2.36 -15.71 8.59
CA PRO A 264 -2.98 -17.01 8.83
C PRO A 264 -2.31 -18.15 8.06
N VAL A 265 -1.86 -17.88 6.82
CA VAL A 265 -1.15 -18.86 5.99
C VAL A 265 0.20 -19.20 6.60
N LEU A 266 0.96 -18.20 7.05
CA LEU A 266 2.20 -18.42 7.79
C LEU A 266 1.95 -19.25 9.05
N PHE A 267 0.92 -18.90 9.84
CA PHE A 267 0.58 -19.62 11.06
C PHE A 267 0.24 -21.09 10.79
N GLU A 268 -0.56 -21.36 9.76
CA GLU A 268 -0.89 -22.72 9.35
C GLU A 268 0.35 -23.51 8.94
N GLU A 269 1.25 -22.93 8.13
CA GLU A 269 2.51 -23.55 7.73
C GLU A 269 3.45 -23.79 8.91
N MET A 270 3.47 -22.88 9.90
CA MET A 270 4.23 -23.05 11.13
C MET A 270 3.72 -24.25 11.96
N ILE A 271 2.40 -24.43 12.05
CA ILE A 271 1.79 -25.56 12.78
C ILE A 271 2.01 -26.87 12.03
N LYS A 272 1.73 -26.92 10.73
CA LYS A 272 1.91 -28.13 9.90
C LYS A 272 3.34 -28.65 9.89
N ASN A 273 4.32 -27.76 10.11
CA ASN A 273 5.73 -28.10 10.13
C ASN A 273 6.35 -27.99 11.54
N ALA A 274 5.54 -28.00 12.62
CA ALA A 274 5.98 -27.67 13.97
C ALA A 274 7.24 -28.44 14.42
N VAL A 275 7.32 -29.76 14.19
CA VAL A 275 8.52 -30.55 14.54
C VAL A 275 9.75 -30.11 13.76
N LYS A 276 9.60 -29.78 12.47
CA LYS A 276 10.73 -29.31 11.64
C LYS A 276 11.24 -27.94 12.07
N ILE A 277 10.38 -27.13 12.69
CA ILE A 277 10.68 -25.75 13.11
C ILE A 277 11.21 -25.67 14.53
N ALA A 278 10.56 -26.38 15.46
CA ALA A 278 10.78 -26.26 16.89
C ALA A 278 11.54 -27.46 17.49
N GLY A 279 11.65 -28.57 16.74
CA GLY A 279 12.19 -29.83 17.24
C GLY A 279 11.16 -30.65 18.02
N VAL A 280 11.44 -31.96 18.17
CA VAL A 280 10.53 -32.92 18.81
C VAL A 280 10.24 -32.54 20.26
N GLU A 281 11.28 -32.23 21.05
CA GLU A 281 11.15 -31.91 22.47
C GLU A 281 10.21 -30.72 22.71
N LYS A 282 10.42 -29.61 21.99
CA LYS A 282 9.56 -28.42 22.12
C LYS A 282 8.11 -28.71 21.70
N VAL A 283 7.90 -29.52 20.66
CA VAL A 283 6.55 -29.90 20.23
C VAL A 283 5.87 -30.79 21.27
N GLU A 284 6.58 -31.73 21.87
CA GLU A 284 6.05 -32.57 22.95
C GLU A 284 5.66 -31.75 24.18
N GLU A 285 6.47 -30.75 24.58
CA GLU A 285 6.11 -29.79 25.62
C GLU A 285 4.82 -29.02 25.29
N LEU A 286 4.70 -28.53 24.05
CA LEU A 286 3.52 -27.76 23.62
C LEU A 286 2.25 -28.64 23.52
N ILE A 287 2.40 -29.93 23.21
CA ILE A 287 1.30 -30.89 23.25
C ILE A 287 0.89 -31.17 24.70
N ALA A 288 1.85 -31.42 25.59
CA ALA A 288 1.57 -31.64 27.01
C ALA A 288 0.90 -30.44 27.67
N ALA A 289 1.23 -29.22 27.23
CA ALA A 289 0.61 -27.98 27.66
C ALA A 289 -0.76 -27.68 27.00
N GLY A 290 -1.21 -28.49 26.03
CA GLY A 290 -2.50 -28.34 25.36
C GLY A 290 -2.55 -27.30 24.24
N TYR A 291 -1.42 -26.76 23.79
CA TYR A 291 -1.36 -25.81 22.68
C TYR A 291 -1.34 -26.48 21.30
N LEU A 292 -0.84 -27.72 21.22
CA LEU A 292 -0.78 -28.53 20.00
C LEU A 292 -1.43 -29.90 20.22
N THR A 293 -1.67 -30.62 19.13
CA THR A 293 -2.17 -32.01 19.16
C THR A 293 -1.10 -32.98 18.67
N GLU A 294 -1.29 -34.28 18.91
CA GLU A 294 -0.41 -35.35 18.42
C GLU A 294 -0.18 -35.29 16.90
N LYS A 295 -1.11 -34.72 16.12
CA LYS A 295 -0.93 -34.50 14.66
C LYS A 295 0.27 -33.61 14.33
N ALA A 296 0.69 -32.73 15.23
CA ALA A 296 1.85 -31.88 15.04
C ALA A 296 3.18 -32.68 14.99
N LYS A 297 3.16 -33.96 15.40
CA LYS A 297 4.32 -34.87 15.34
C LYS A 297 4.55 -35.47 13.95
N GLU A 298 3.62 -35.28 13.00
CA GLU A 298 3.72 -35.86 11.66
C GLU A 298 4.80 -35.14 10.83
N ALA A 299 6.08 -35.55 10.94
CA ALA A 299 7.10 -35.21 9.95
C ALA A 299 8.26 -36.23 9.90
N VAL A 300 8.55 -36.76 8.71
CA VAL A 300 9.69 -37.65 8.41
C VAL A 300 10.65 -36.93 7.47
N SER A 301 11.60 -36.18 8.04
CA SER A 301 12.96 -35.85 7.53
C SER A 301 13.47 -34.57 8.19
N ASN A 302 14.69 -34.57 8.71
CA ASN A 302 15.33 -33.35 9.24
C ASN A 302 15.79 -32.45 8.08
N ASN A 303 15.33 -31.20 8.04
CA ASN A 303 15.79 -30.18 7.10
C ASN A 303 16.01 -28.85 7.83
N ILE A 304 17.25 -28.38 7.87
CA ILE A 304 17.64 -27.15 8.57
C ILE A 304 16.96 -25.89 8.03
N GLY A 305 16.47 -25.90 6.78
CA GLY A 305 15.79 -24.77 6.16
C GLY A 305 14.58 -24.27 6.94
N TYR A 306 13.85 -25.16 7.62
CA TYR A 306 12.66 -24.80 8.41
C TYR A 306 12.98 -23.98 9.68
N PHE A 307 14.23 -24.02 10.15
CA PHE A 307 14.64 -23.21 11.30
C PHE A 307 14.87 -21.75 10.91
N THR A 308 15.20 -21.49 9.63
CA THR A 308 15.60 -20.16 9.15
C THR A 308 14.45 -19.17 9.06
N THR A 309 14.76 -17.88 9.12
CA THR A 309 13.80 -16.82 8.77
C THR A 309 13.35 -16.90 7.30
N VAL A 310 14.22 -17.42 6.42
CA VAL A 310 13.96 -17.60 4.99
C VAL A 310 12.71 -18.44 4.75
N PHE A 311 12.51 -19.54 5.49
CA PHE A 311 11.28 -20.33 5.36
C PHE A 311 10.01 -19.50 5.62
N ARG A 312 10.03 -18.67 6.67
CA ARG A 312 8.89 -17.83 7.05
C ARG A 312 8.68 -16.72 6.02
N GLN A 313 9.77 -16.12 5.55
CA GLN A 313 9.75 -15.11 4.49
C GLN A 313 9.21 -15.68 3.18
N ASP A 314 9.59 -16.89 2.78
CA ASP A 314 9.11 -17.56 1.57
C ASP A 314 7.58 -17.77 1.59
N VAL A 315 7.02 -18.15 2.75
CA VAL A 315 5.58 -18.32 2.89
C VAL A 315 4.85 -16.98 2.70
N ILE A 316 5.35 -15.92 3.35
CA ILE A 316 4.79 -14.57 3.21
C ILE A 316 4.93 -14.07 1.78
N TYR A 317 6.13 -14.18 1.19
CA TYR A 317 6.44 -13.77 -0.17
C TYR A 317 5.45 -14.35 -1.18
N ARG A 318 5.30 -15.68 -1.19
CA ARG A 318 4.43 -16.38 -2.15
C ARG A 318 2.95 -16.04 -1.97
N ASN A 319 2.52 -15.77 -0.74
CA ASN A 319 1.13 -15.44 -0.50
C ASN A 319 0.82 -13.99 -0.87
N MET A 320 1.70 -13.06 -0.50
CA MET A 320 1.57 -11.65 -0.89
C MET A 320 1.67 -11.48 -2.41
N GLU A 321 2.57 -12.20 -3.09
CA GLU A 321 2.66 -12.22 -4.56
C GLU A 321 1.30 -12.53 -5.19
N LYS A 322 0.60 -13.57 -4.70
CA LYS A 322 -0.74 -13.94 -5.19
C LYS A 322 -1.78 -12.85 -4.93
N ILE A 323 -1.83 -12.32 -3.70
CA ILE A 323 -2.77 -11.27 -3.33
C ILE A 323 -2.55 -10.01 -4.19
N VAL A 324 -1.30 -9.61 -4.40
CA VAL A 324 -0.96 -8.44 -5.22
C VAL A 324 -1.30 -8.69 -6.69
N LYS A 325 -1.02 -9.91 -7.20
CA LYS A 325 -1.39 -10.27 -8.58
C LYS A 325 -2.90 -10.18 -8.79
N ASP A 326 -3.71 -10.61 -7.82
CA ASP A 326 -5.17 -10.49 -7.91
C ASP A 326 -5.63 -9.03 -8.05
N TYR A 327 -4.93 -8.06 -7.45
CA TYR A 327 -5.23 -6.64 -7.66
C TYR A 327 -4.87 -6.17 -9.07
N PHE A 328 -3.74 -6.61 -9.63
CA PHE A 328 -3.39 -6.34 -11.02
C PHE A 328 -4.43 -6.93 -11.99
N ASP A 329 -4.80 -8.22 -11.82
CA ASP A 329 -5.84 -8.89 -12.62
C ASP A 329 -7.22 -8.23 -12.46
N MET A 330 -7.46 -7.53 -11.35
CA MET A 330 -8.70 -6.81 -11.10
C MET A 330 -8.72 -5.46 -11.80
N TRP A 331 -7.63 -4.70 -11.73
CA TRP A 331 -7.65 -3.27 -12.07
C TRP A 331 -6.94 -2.91 -13.38
N TYR A 332 -6.14 -3.81 -13.97
CA TYR A 332 -5.43 -3.57 -15.24
C TYR A 332 -6.11 -4.21 -16.45
N ARG A 333 -7.44 -4.17 -16.48
CA ARG A 333 -8.29 -4.86 -17.48
C ARG A 333 -8.42 -4.14 -18.80
#